data_AF-A0A0F9F0J3-F1
#
_entry.id   AF-A0A0F9F0J3-F1
#
_cell.length_a   1.000
_cell.length_b   1.000
_cell.length_c   1.000
_cell.angle_alpha   90.00
_cell.angle_beta   90.00
_cell.angle_gamma   90.00
#
_symmetry.space_group_name_H-M   'P 1'
#
loop_
_entity.id
_entity.type
_entity.pdbx_description
1 polymer ?
#
loop_
_entity_poly.entity_id
_entity_poly.type
_entity_poly.pdbx_seq_one_letter_code
_entity_poly.pdbx_strand_id
1 'polypeptide(L)'
;ILSVLENVKTGKSNRLNIIKAIDLLTEDIRLDEGSRHRYRIAGKETIAKYYQEAVDNFKDARAILIAALPETRPVDLVELYVEYGRLTDEWGSNSPQAKLYRFDHPNLQAFGERENTFGWETINQDDVPIWAIDAEFWSEDQDYQAILDKFEDPVKQGEAIDALLKTHPGYNIGRRRREALRIGWLGQPYIINNYIEWHTDSSLKRPDDREASLPFYEDDWYLMEHPEFYQAMLKAEIFTTRRDFRLVPMKNGKPDRVVGKKYIEYLLIKFNQSERDQFRLDNPDLDEWGVSVGIWTLTMSEKRRRAGRTPGEKTAEEVEEALKEIREIEPVTPLR
;
A
#
# COMPACT_ATOMS: atom_id res chain seq x y z
N ILE A 1 26.55 -39.86 -20.59
CA ILE A 1 26.18 -38.53 -20.03
C ILE A 1 27.40 -37.75 -19.54
N LEU A 2 28.17 -38.24 -18.56
CA LEU A 2 29.36 -37.53 -18.03
C LEU A 2 30.38 -37.10 -19.10
N SER A 3 30.71 -37.98 -20.04
CA SER A 3 31.59 -37.62 -21.18
C SER A 3 30.99 -36.53 -22.08
N VAL A 4 29.66 -36.49 -22.22
CA VAL A 4 28.98 -35.44 -23.00
C VAL A 4 29.01 -34.11 -22.23
N LEU A 5 28.81 -34.14 -20.91
CA LEU A 5 28.95 -32.96 -20.04
C LEU A 5 30.38 -32.39 -20.09
N GLU A 6 31.40 -33.24 -20.05
CA GLU A 6 32.80 -32.82 -20.16
C GLU A 6 33.14 -32.25 -21.55
N ASN A 7 32.58 -32.86 -22.60
CA ASN A 7 32.70 -32.33 -23.96
C ASN A 7 31.94 -31.01 -24.14
N VAL A 8 30.82 -30.80 -23.43
CA VAL A 8 30.10 -29.52 -23.41
C VAL A 8 30.94 -28.44 -22.73
N LYS A 9 31.53 -28.74 -21.56
CA LYS A 9 32.43 -27.81 -20.86
C LYS A 9 33.62 -27.36 -21.70
N THR A 10 34.13 -28.24 -22.56
CA THR A 10 35.30 -27.97 -23.41
C THR A 10 34.94 -27.47 -24.82
N GLY A 11 33.66 -27.25 -25.11
CA GLY A 11 33.18 -26.80 -26.44
C GLY A 11 33.36 -27.84 -27.57
N LYS A 12 33.58 -29.11 -27.23
CA LYS A 12 33.88 -30.21 -28.18
C LYS A 12 32.68 -31.11 -28.47
N SER A 13 31.55 -30.91 -27.79
CA SER A 13 30.38 -31.76 -27.98
C SER A 13 29.61 -31.39 -29.25
N ASN A 14 29.14 -32.39 -30.00
CA ASN A 14 28.25 -32.14 -31.14
C ASN A 14 26.78 -32.18 -30.69
N ARG A 15 25.93 -31.47 -31.43
CA ARG A 15 24.48 -31.38 -31.17
C ARG A 15 23.81 -32.74 -30.98
N LEU A 16 24.12 -33.71 -31.84
CA LEU A 16 23.50 -35.03 -31.81
C LEU A 16 23.82 -35.78 -30.51
N ASN A 17 25.04 -35.64 -29.98
CA ASN A 17 25.45 -36.26 -28.73
C ASN A 17 24.79 -35.60 -27.51
N ILE A 18 24.55 -34.28 -27.58
CA ILE A 18 23.82 -33.54 -26.56
C ILE A 18 22.35 -33.96 -26.55
N ILE A 19 21.68 -34.00 -27.72
CA ILE A 19 20.28 -34.47 -27.84
C ILE A 19 20.14 -35.88 -27.28
N LYS A 20 21.01 -36.81 -27.69
CA LYS A 20 20.99 -38.19 -27.17
C LYS A 20 21.21 -38.26 -25.66
N ALA A 21 22.06 -37.39 -25.10
CA ALA A 21 22.27 -37.35 -23.66
C ALA A 21 21.06 -36.77 -22.91
N ILE A 22 20.34 -35.81 -23.50
CA ILE A 22 19.09 -35.27 -22.96
C ILE A 22 17.99 -36.33 -23.00
N ASP A 23 17.85 -37.06 -24.11
CA ASP A 23 16.84 -38.12 -24.24
C ASP A 23 17.10 -39.23 -23.19
N LEU A 24 18.35 -39.66 -23.05
CA LEU A 24 18.75 -40.62 -22.02
C LEU A 24 18.45 -40.12 -20.61
N LEU A 25 18.83 -38.87 -20.28
CA LEU A 25 18.53 -38.29 -18.98
C LEU A 25 17.02 -38.14 -18.73
N THR A 26 16.25 -37.82 -19.75
CA THR A 26 14.79 -37.70 -19.65
C THR A 26 14.17 -39.06 -19.32
N GLU A 27 14.67 -40.13 -19.95
CA GLU A 27 14.24 -41.49 -19.65
C GLU A 27 14.69 -41.96 -18.26
N ASP A 28 15.93 -41.66 -17.86
CA ASP A 28 16.47 -41.99 -16.54
C ASP A 28 15.69 -41.27 -15.42
N ILE A 29 15.41 -39.97 -15.56
CA ILE A 29 14.56 -39.20 -14.63
C ILE A 29 13.18 -39.87 -14.49
N ARG A 30 12.56 -40.27 -15.61
CA ARG A 30 11.24 -40.91 -15.61
C ARG A 30 11.25 -42.25 -14.89
N LEU A 31 12.26 -43.08 -15.14
CA LEU A 31 12.41 -44.39 -14.52
C LEU A 31 12.64 -44.27 -13.01
N ASP A 32 13.46 -43.30 -12.60
CA ASP A 32 13.79 -43.08 -11.19
C ASP A 32 12.66 -42.39 -10.42
N GLU A 33 11.89 -41.49 -11.03
CA GLU A 33 10.65 -40.96 -10.41
C GLU A 33 9.62 -42.09 -10.20
N GLY A 34 9.50 -43.01 -11.16
CA GLY A 34 8.67 -44.20 -11.02
C GLY A 34 9.16 -45.15 -9.91
N SER A 35 10.47 -45.35 -9.80
CA SER A 35 11.08 -46.14 -8.72
C SER A 35 10.89 -45.49 -7.36
N ARG A 36 11.14 -44.19 -7.24
CA ARG A 36 10.88 -43.38 -6.03
C ARG A 36 9.44 -43.56 -5.57
N HIS A 37 8.48 -43.42 -6.48
CA HIS A 37 7.06 -43.57 -6.16
C HIS A 37 6.72 -44.98 -5.63
N ARG A 38 7.21 -46.04 -6.29
CA ARG A 38 7.03 -47.43 -5.84
C ARG A 38 7.63 -47.68 -4.45
N TYR A 39 8.83 -47.17 -4.18
CA TYR A 39 9.49 -47.37 -2.89
C TYR A 39 8.84 -46.57 -1.76
N ARG A 40 8.27 -45.39 -2.06
CA ARG A 40 7.49 -44.61 -1.10
C ARG A 40 6.19 -45.33 -0.71
N ILE A 41 5.46 -45.88 -1.68
CA ILE A 41 4.27 -46.72 -1.42
C ILE A 41 4.64 -47.96 -0.58
N ALA A 42 5.81 -48.55 -0.83
CA ALA A 42 6.32 -49.69 -0.07
C ALA A 42 6.91 -49.32 1.31
N GLY A 43 6.83 -48.06 1.76
CA GLY A 43 7.33 -47.60 3.05
C GLY A 43 8.87 -47.57 3.19
N LYS A 44 9.62 -47.58 2.08
CA LYS A 44 11.10 -47.61 2.06
C LYS A 44 11.69 -46.22 1.86
N GLU A 45 11.52 -45.34 2.84
CA GLU A 45 11.86 -43.91 2.70
C GLU A 45 13.34 -43.62 2.44
N THR A 46 14.28 -44.35 3.04
CA THR A 46 15.72 -44.15 2.78
C THR A 46 16.08 -44.41 1.31
N ILE A 47 15.43 -45.39 0.68
CA ILE A 47 15.65 -45.72 -0.74
C ILE A 47 14.96 -44.66 -1.62
N ALA A 48 13.76 -44.22 -1.26
CA ALA A 48 13.08 -43.14 -1.96
C ALA A 48 13.90 -41.84 -1.96
N LYS A 49 14.58 -41.52 -0.84
CA LYS A 49 15.49 -40.38 -0.73
C LYS A 49 16.70 -40.49 -1.67
N TYR A 50 17.30 -41.68 -1.77
CA TYR A 50 18.41 -41.91 -2.71
C TYR A 50 18.00 -41.66 -4.17
N TYR A 51 16.83 -42.18 -4.58
CA TYR A 51 16.30 -41.92 -5.92
C TYR A 51 15.93 -40.45 -6.14
N GLN A 52 15.50 -39.73 -5.10
CA GLN A 52 15.28 -38.29 -5.18
C GLN A 52 16.58 -37.55 -5.52
N GLU A 53 17.67 -37.82 -4.79
CA GLU A 53 18.98 -37.22 -5.05
C GLU A 53 19.50 -37.56 -6.45
N ALA A 54 19.27 -38.78 -6.94
CA ALA A 54 19.61 -39.16 -8.32
C ALA A 54 18.81 -38.37 -9.36
N VAL A 55 17.49 -38.23 -9.17
CA VAL A 55 16.60 -37.43 -10.03
C VAL A 55 17.04 -35.97 -10.08
N ASP A 56 17.41 -35.37 -8.94
CA ASP A 56 17.85 -33.98 -8.88
C ASP A 56 19.17 -33.78 -9.64
N ASN A 57 20.15 -34.66 -9.42
CA ASN A 57 21.41 -34.65 -10.19
C ASN A 57 21.18 -34.83 -11.71
N PHE A 58 20.22 -35.66 -12.11
CA PHE A 58 19.89 -35.83 -13.52
C PHE A 58 19.15 -34.62 -14.11
N LYS A 59 18.29 -33.95 -13.34
CA LYS A 59 17.64 -32.71 -13.75
C LYS A 59 18.67 -31.60 -13.98
N ASP A 60 19.65 -31.47 -13.10
CA ASP A 60 20.75 -30.51 -13.27
C ASP A 60 21.60 -30.82 -14.50
N ALA A 61 22.01 -32.09 -14.67
CA ALA A 61 22.74 -32.53 -15.86
C ALA A 61 21.94 -32.29 -17.15
N ARG A 62 20.63 -32.52 -17.12
CA ARG A 62 19.73 -32.31 -18.26
C ARG A 62 19.58 -30.83 -18.56
N ALA A 63 19.44 -29.97 -17.55
CA ALA A 63 19.38 -28.52 -17.73
C ALA A 63 20.67 -27.98 -18.39
N ILE A 64 21.84 -28.43 -17.93
CA ILE A 64 23.14 -28.09 -18.53
C ILE A 64 23.20 -28.52 -20.01
N LEU A 65 22.74 -29.74 -20.32
CA LEU A 65 22.77 -30.24 -21.69
C LEU A 65 21.75 -29.55 -22.59
N ILE A 66 20.54 -29.25 -22.10
CA ILE A 66 19.54 -28.49 -22.84
C ILE A 66 20.07 -27.09 -23.15
N ALA A 67 20.73 -26.45 -22.19
CA ALA A 67 21.37 -25.15 -22.38
C ALA A 67 22.54 -25.20 -23.38
N ALA A 68 23.13 -26.38 -23.62
CA ALA A 68 24.18 -26.59 -24.61
C ALA A 68 23.67 -26.88 -26.04
N LEU A 69 22.36 -27.01 -26.27
CA LEU A 69 21.83 -27.29 -27.62
C LEU A 69 21.87 -26.04 -28.53
N PRO A 70 22.35 -26.15 -29.79
CA PRO A 70 22.75 -24.98 -30.59
C PRO A 70 21.62 -24.32 -31.38
N GLU A 71 20.36 -24.75 -31.24
CA GLU A 71 19.25 -24.00 -31.86
C GLU A 71 18.82 -22.88 -30.91
N THR A 72 19.58 -21.80 -31.05
CA THR A 72 19.37 -20.47 -30.49
C THR A 72 19.53 -20.39 -28.97
N ARG A 73 20.77 -20.17 -28.50
CA ARG A 73 21.04 -19.03 -27.62
C ARG A 73 22.52 -18.67 -27.43
N PRO A 74 22.78 -17.39 -27.08
CA PRO A 74 24.10 -16.86 -26.76
C PRO A 74 24.70 -17.55 -25.54
N VAL A 75 26.00 -17.40 -25.36
CA VAL A 75 26.79 -17.96 -24.24
C VAL A 75 26.27 -17.52 -22.85
N ASP A 76 25.34 -16.55 -22.79
CA ASP A 76 24.76 -15.97 -21.58
C ASP A 76 23.83 -16.91 -20.78
N LEU A 77 23.05 -17.79 -21.44
CA LEU A 77 21.93 -18.46 -20.73
C LEU A 77 22.34 -19.41 -19.61
N VAL A 78 23.46 -20.15 -19.77
CA VAL A 78 23.96 -21.07 -18.74
C VAL A 78 24.41 -20.28 -17.51
N GLU A 79 25.14 -19.18 -17.72
CA GLU A 79 25.62 -18.33 -16.64
C GLU A 79 24.45 -17.69 -15.89
N LEU A 80 23.47 -17.14 -16.64
CA LEU A 80 22.25 -16.59 -16.06
C LEU A 80 21.45 -17.62 -15.25
N TYR A 81 21.36 -18.87 -15.72
CA TYR A 81 20.68 -19.92 -14.98
C TYR A 81 21.45 -20.34 -13.71
N VAL A 82 22.78 -20.41 -13.77
CA VAL A 82 23.62 -20.72 -12.60
C VAL A 82 23.51 -19.61 -11.55
N GLU A 83 23.53 -18.34 -11.97
CA GLU A 83 23.33 -17.19 -11.09
C GLU A 83 21.92 -17.18 -10.46
N TYR A 84 20.88 -17.43 -11.26
CA TYR A 84 19.53 -17.63 -10.75
C TYR A 84 19.48 -18.77 -9.72
N GLY A 85 20.12 -19.91 -10.00
CA GLY A 85 20.22 -21.05 -9.09
C GLY A 85 20.79 -20.65 -7.72
N ARG A 86 21.86 -19.86 -7.69
CA ARG A 86 22.43 -19.34 -6.44
C ARG A 86 21.46 -18.46 -5.67
N LEU A 87 20.72 -17.58 -6.35
CA LEU A 87 19.68 -16.77 -5.72
C LEU A 87 18.55 -17.63 -5.16
N THR A 88 18.17 -18.70 -5.87
CA THR A 88 17.14 -19.63 -5.40
C THR A 88 17.61 -20.50 -4.23
N ASP A 89 18.89 -20.83 -4.16
CA ASP A 89 19.47 -21.55 -3.01
C ASP A 89 19.48 -20.67 -1.76
N GLU A 90 19.77 -19.37 -1.92
CA GLU A 90 19.83 -18.42 -0.81
C GLU A 90 18.45 -17.98 -0.33
N TRP A 91 17.54 -17.64 -1.25
CA TRP A 91 16.26 -16.98 -0.93
C TRP A 91 15.01 -17.82 -1.26
N GLY A 92 15.18 -18.89 -2.05
CA GLY A 92 14.07 -19.67 -2.62
C GLY A 92 13.63 -19.15 -4.00
N SER A 93 13.09 -20.05 -4.83
CA SER A 93 12.66 -19.75 -6.20
C SER A 93 11.46 -18.80 -6.32
N ASN A 94 10.65 -18.70 -5.26
CA ASN A 94 9.49 -17.80 -5.20
C ASN A 94 9.80 -16.44 -4.55
N SER A 95 11.06 -16.20 -4.16
CA SER A 95 11.48 -14.95 -3.54
C SER A 95 11.37 -13.76 -4.50
N PRO A 96 11.17 -12.54 -3.98
CA PRO A 96 11.25 -11.31 -4.77
C PRO A 96 12.56 -11.20 -5.57
N GLN A 97 13.69 -11.57 -4.97
CA GLN A 97 15.03 -11.53 -5.57
C GLN A 97 15.11 -12.43 -6.82
N ALA A 98 14.65 -13.69 -6.70
CA ALA A 98 14.63 -14.63 -7.81
C ALA A 98 13.70 -14.16 -8.94
N LYS A 99 12.54 -13.58 -8.61
CA LYS A 99 11.58 -13.06 -9.59
C LYS A 99 12.09 -11.82 -10.32
N LEU A 100 12.71 -10.88 -9.59
CA LEU A 100 13.35 -9.70 -10.19
C LEU A 100 14.49 -10.12 -11.12
N TYR A 101 15.32 -11.08 -10.72
CA TYR A 101 16.38 -11.58 -11.58
C TYR A 101 15.83 -12.15 -12.90
N ARG A 102 14.72 -12.89 -12.86
CA ARG A 102 14.05 -13.38 -14.07
C ARG A 102 13.48 -12.24 -14.92
N PHE A 103 12.93 -11.20 -14.28
CA PHE A 103 12.42 -10.02 -14.97
C PHE A 103 13.53 -9.27 -15.72
N ASP A 104 14.68 -9.08 -15.09
CA ASP A 104 15.84 -8.39 -15.67
C ASP A 104 16.54 -9.22 -16.77
N HIS A 105 16.30 -10.53 -16.80
CA HIS A 105 16.86 -11.47 -17.77
C HIS A 105 15.76 -12.12 -18.62
N PRO A 106 15.14 -11.37 -19.56
CA PRO A 106 13.99 -11.85 -20.34
C PRO A 106 14.30 -13.09 -21.19
N ASN A 107 15.57 -13.25 -21.60
CA ASN A 107 16.02 -14.49 -22.22
C ASN A 107 15.81 -15.66 -21.25
N LEU A 108 16.37 -15.60 -20.05
CA LEU A 108 16.22 -16.64 -19.03
C LEU A 108 14.74 -16.93 -18.75
N GLN A 109 13.92 -15.89 -18.56
CA GLN A 109 12.47 -16.04 -18.40
C GLN A 109 11.83 -16.82 -19.56
N ALA A 110 12.03 -16.39 -20.80
CA ALA A 110 11.46 -17.04 -21.98
C ALA A 110 11.97 -18.46 -22.23
N PHE A 111 13.09 -18.85 -21.60
CA PHE A 111 13.55 -20.24 -21.61
C PHE A 111 12.81 -21.07 -20.56
N GLY A 112 12.67 -20.56 -19.34
CA GLY A 112 11.96 -21.28 -18.27
C GLY A 112 10.46 -21.44 -18.49
N GLU A 113 9.81 -20.51 -19.21
CA GLU A 113 8.39 -20.58 -19.58
C GLU A 113 8.06 -21.69 -20.59
N ARG A 114 9.05 -22.28 -21.28
CA ARG A 114 8.79 -23.34 -22.26
C ARG A 114 8.23 -24.58 -21.56
N GLU A 115 7.19 -25.17 -22.17
CA GLU A 115 6.40 -26.30 -21.64
C GLU A 115 7.23 -27.53 -21.21
N ASN A 116 8.48 -27.65 -21.69
CA ASN A 116 9.38 -28.79 -21.41
C ASN A 116 10.68 -28.43 -20.68
N THR A 117 10.80 -27.20 -20.16
CA THR A 117 12.00 -26.70 -19.49
C THR A 117 11.80 -26.66 -17.98
N PHE A 118 11.18 -25.59 -17.46
CA PHE A 118 10.94 -25.42 -16.01
C PHE A 118 9.48 -25.13 -15.65
N GLY A 119 8.60 -24.88 -16.64
CA GLY A 119 7.19 -24.58 -16.40
C GLY A 119 6.98 -23.28 -15.63
N TRP A 120 7.85 -22.30 -15.81
CA TRP A 120 7.72 -21.01 -15.13
C TRP A 120 6.48 -20.26 -15.61
N GLU A 121 5.78 -19.64 -14.66
CA GLU A 121 4.70 -18.71 -14.98
C GLU A 121 5.27 -17.41 -15.56
N THR A 122 4.46 -16.76 -16.40
CA THR A 122 4.75 -15.44 -16.92
C THR A 122 4.74 -14.41 -15.82
N ILE A 123 5.78 -13.57 -15.81
CA ILE A 123 5.91 -12.48 -14.85
C ILE A 123 4.83 -11.45 -15.13
N ASN A 124 4.01 -11.19 -14.12
CA ASN A 124 3.14 -10.04 -14.10
C ASN A 124 3.98 -8.77 -13.84
N GLN A 125 4.01 -7.87 -14.81
CA GLN A 125 4.81 -6.63 -14.72
C GLN A 125 4.30 -5.70 -13.63
N ASP A 126 3.02 -5.78 -13.27
CA ASP A 126 2.42 -4.95 -12.23
C ASP A 126 2.96 -5.29 -10.82
N ASP A 127 3.47 -6.51 -10.65
CA ASP A 127 4.05 -6.97 -9.38
C ASP A 127 5.53 -6.58 -9.21
N VAL A 128 6.21 -6.16 -10.27
CA VAL A 128 7.65 -5.84 -10.24
C VAL A 128 7.99 -4.73 -9.24
N PRO A 129 7.24 -3.59 -9.18
CA PRO A 129 7.49 -2.58 -8.16
C PRO A 129 7.25 -3.08 -6.73
N ILE A 130 6.36 -4.06 -6.53
CA ILE A 130 6.13 -4.69 -5.23
C ILE A 130 7.34 -5.56 -4.85
N TRP A 131 7.82 -6.40 -5.78
CA TRP A 131 8.99 -7.25 -5.53
C TRP A 131 10.25 -6.44 -5.28
N ALA A 132 10.43 -5.29 -5.94
CA ALA A 132 11.55 -4.39 -5.66
C ALA A 132 11.55 -3.94 -4.20
N ILE A 133 10.39 -3.56 -3.66
CA ILE A 133 10.24 -3.18 -2.24
C ILE A 133 10.46 -4.40 -1.33
N ASP A 134 9.88 -5.55 -1.68
CA ASP A 134 10.02 -6.78 -0.88
C ASP A 134 11.48 -7.27 -0.82
N ALA A 135 12.25 -7.08 -1.90
CA ALA A 135 13.67 -7.41 -1.94
C ALA A 135 14.52 -6.40 -1.16
N GLU A 136 14.23 -5.11 -1.29
CA GLU A 136 14.93 -4.02 -0.58
C GLU A 136 14.80 -4.15 0.93
N PHE A 137 13.60 -4.46 1.42
CA PHE A 137 13.29 -4.51 2.86
C PHE A 137 13.06 -5.93 3.40
N TRP A 138 13.71 -6.92 2.79
CA TRP A 138 13.54 -8.32 3.19
C TRP A 138 13.84 -8.54 4.69
N SER A 139 14.92 -7.94 5.21
CA SER A 139 15.32 -8.10 6.61
C SER A 139 14.28 -7.51 7.56
N GLU A 140 13.79 -6.31 7.28
CA GLU A 140 12.77 -5.64 8.10
C GLU A 140 11.43 -6.36 8.05
N ASP A 141 11.08 -7.01 6.93
CA ASP A 141 9.90 -7.88 6.86
C ASP A 141 10.05 -9.13 7.76
N GLN A 142 11.25 -9.71 7.86
CA GLN A 142 11.50 -10.80 8.82
C GLN A 142 11.34 -10.31 10.27
N ASP A 143 11.90 -9.14 10.59
CA ASP A 143 11.76 -8.54 11.92
C ASP A 143 10.28 -8.23 12.24
N TYR A 144 9.55 -7.69 11.26
CA TYR A 144 8.12 -7.42 11.39
C TYR A 144 7.32 -8.71 11.62
N GLN A 145 7.58 -9.77 10.84
CA GLN A 145 6.91 -11.06 11.01
C GLN A 145 7.25 -11.70 12.36
N ALA A 146 8.50 -11.60 12.81
CA ALA A 146 8.91 -12.08 14.12
C ALA A 146 8.16 -11.38 15.27
N ILE A 147 7.82 -10.08 15.13
CA ILE A 147 6.94 -9.39 16.08
C ILE A 147 5.53 -9.99 16.05
N LEU A 148 4.98 -10.25 14.86
CA LEU A 148 3.66 -10.85 14.73
C LEU A 148 3.58 -12.23 15.40
N ASP A 149 4.59 -13.07 15.18
CA ASP A 149 4.64 -14.43 15.70
C ASP A 149 4.91 -14.46 17.22
N LYS A 150 5.62 -13.45 17.74
CA LYS A 150 6.02 -13.37 19.15
C LYS A 150 4.90 -12.91 20.08
N PHE A 151 4.07 -11.96 19.63
CA PHE A 151 3.06 -11.34 20.49
C PHE A 151 1.65 -11.73 20.06
N GLU A 152 0.98 -12.54 20.88
CA GLU A 152 -0.45 -12.84 20.73
C GLU A 152 -1.34 -11.67 21.15
N ASP A 153 -0.88 -10.85 22.11
CA ASP A 153 -1.60 -9.68 22.62
C ASP A 153 -1.54 -8.53 21.60
N PRO A 154 -2.70 -8.11 21.03
CA PRO A 154 -2.73 -7.09 19.99
C PRO A 154 -2.15 -5.73 20.42
N VAL A 155 -2.26 -5.38 21.71
CA VAL A 155 -1.75 -4.09 22.21
C VAL A 155 -0.22 -4.09 22.18
N LYS A 156 0.41 -5.13 22.75
CA LYS A 156 1.88 -5.28 22.74
C LYS A 156 2.43 -5.45 21.34
N GLN A 157 1.72 -6.17 20.49
CA GLN A 157 2.07 -6.32 19.08
C GLN A 157 2.07 -4.95 18.38
N GLY A 158 1.03 -4.13 18.61
CA GLY A 158 0.93 -2.77 18.08
C GLY A 158 2.08 -1.87 18.55
N GLU A 159 2.39 -1.85 19.84
CA GLU A 159 3.51 -1.08 20.40
C GLU A 159 4.86 -1.48 19.80
N ALA A 160 5.11 -2.78 19.64
CA ALA A 160 6.35 -3.29 19.05
C ALA A 160 6.45 -2.96 17.56
N ILE A 161 5.35 -3.06 16.81
CA ILE A 161 5.28 -2.64 15.41
C ILE A 161 5.55 -1.14 15.29
N ASP A 162 4.89 -0.31 16.09
CA ASP A 162 5.05 1.14 16.05
C ASP A 162 6.50 1.54 16.38
N ALA A 163 7.14 0.85 17.34
CA ALA A 163 8.55 1.03 17.63
C ALA A 163 9.45 0.71 16.43
N LEU A 164 9.25 -0.44 15.77
CA LEU A 164 9.99 -0.84 14.57
C LEU A 164 9.81 0.17 13.42
N LEU A 165 8.56 0.54 13.13
CA LEU A 165 8.25 1.47 12.05
C LEU A 165 8.81 2.88 12.31
N LYS A 166 8.94 3.28 13.58
CA LYS A 166 9.56 4.53 13.98
C LYS A 166 11.08 4.52 13.83
N THR A 167 11.75 3.40 14.11
CA THR A 167 13.21 3.28 13.95
C THR A 167 13.64 3.00 12.50
N HIS A 168 12.73 2.49 11.66
CA HIS A 168 12.99 2.22 10.24
C HIS A 168 12.03 3.02 9.33
N PRO A 169 12.18 4.35 9.22
CA PRO A 169 11.26 5.19 8.45
C PRO A 169 11.23 4.84 6.95
N GLY A 170 12.37 4.44 6.37
CA GLY A 170 12.44 3.97 4.98
C GLY A 170 11.59 2.72 4.73
N TYR A 171 11.68 1.74 5.64
CA TYR A 171 10.84 0.54 5.60
C TYR A 171 9.34 0.88 5.76
N ASN A 172 8.99 1.77 6.69
CA ASN A 172 7.60 2.19 6.87
C ASN A 172 7.03 2.81 5.56
N ILE A 173 7.79 3.71 4.93
CA ILE A 173 7.43 4.29 3.62
C ILE A 173 7.30 3.20 2.55
N GLY A 174 8.28 2.31 2.43
CA GLY A 174 8.27 1.19 1.47
C GLY A 174 7.05 0.30 1.66
N ARG A 175 6.72 -0.03 2.91
CA ARG A 175 5.55 -0.83 3.26
C ARG A 175 4.24 -0.15 2.84
N ARG A 176 4.05 1.15 3.11
CA ARG A 176 2.84 1.87 2.68
C ARG A 176 2.76 1.99 1.17
N ARG A 177 3.89 2.16 0.48
CA ARG A 177 3.95 2.11 -0.98
C ARG A 177 3.52 0.74 -1.51
N ARG A 178 4.00 -0.34 -0.92
CA ARG A 178 3.62 -1.71 -1.28
C ARG A 178 2.13 -1.98 -1.06
N GLU A 179 1.57 -1.53 0.05
CA GLU A 179 0.11 -1.61 0.31
C GLU A 179 -0.68 -0.87 -0.78
N ALA A 180 -0.30 0.37 -1.09
CA ALA A 180 -0.92 1.18 -2.14
C ALA A 180 -0.86 0.51 -3.54
N LEU A 181 0.27 -0.12 -3.88
CA LEU A 181 0.42 -0.87 -5.12
C LEU A 181 -0.49 -2.11 -5.16
N ARG A 182 -0.61 -2.84 -4.05
CA ARG A 182 -1.52 -4.01 -3.93
C ARG A 182 -3.00 -3.64 -4.03
N ILE A 183 -3.36 -2.40 -3.68
CA ILE A 183 -4.73 -1.86 -3.90
C ILE A 183 -5.00 -1.61 -5.40
N GLY A 184 -3.98 -1.61 -6.25
CA GLY A 184 -4.11 -1.40 -7.69
C GLY A 184 -3.92 0.06 -8.12
N TRP A 185 -3.22 0.88 -7.32
CA TRP A 185 -2.90 2.26 -7.68
C TRP A 185 -1.60 2.41 -8.48
N LEU A 186 -1.15 1.34 -9.13
CA LEU A 186 -0.03 1.40 -10.07
C LEU A 186 -0.29 2.48 -11.14
N GLY A 187 0.71 3.31 -11.41
CA GLY A 187 0.60 4.45 -12.32
C GLY A 187 -0.08 5.70 -11.73
N GLN A 188 -0.44 5.72 -10.44
CA GLN A 188 -1.06 6.86 -9.76
C GLN A 188 -0.14 7.43 -8.67
N PRO A 189 1.01 8.03 -9.02
CA PRO A 189 2.01 8.48 -8.05
C PRO A 189 1.47 9.50 -7.04
N TYR A 190 0.53 10.37 -7.46
CA TYR A 190 -0.13 11.32 -6.57
C TYR A 190 -0.91 10.59 -5.44
N ILE A 191 -1.72 9.59 -5.78
CA ILE A 191 -2.51 8.82 -4.81
C ILE A 191 -1.60 7.99 -3.90
N ILE A 192 -0.57 7.34 -4.47
CA ILE A 192 0.41 6.57 -3.70
C ILE A 192 1.14 7.46 -2.69
N ASN A 193 1.62 8.63 -3.10
CA ASN A 193 2.35 9.53 -2.20
C ASN A 193 1.45 10.05 -1.09
N ASN A 194 0.21 10.42 -1.40
CA ASN A 194 -0.74 10.88 -0.37
C ASN A 194 -1.13 9.75 0.60
N TYR A 195 -1.19 8.49 0.14
CA TYR A 195 -1.40 7.33 1.02
C TYR A 195 -0.23 7.11 1.96
N ILE A 196 1.00 7.22 1.45
CA ILE A 196 2.21 7.11 2.26
C ILE A 196 2.21 8.21 3.33
N GLU A 197 2.00 9.48 2.94
CA GLU A 197 1.97 10.63 3.86
C GLU A 197 0.86 10.46 4.91
N TRP A 198 -0.36 10.10 4.50
CA TRP A 198 -1.48 9.82 5.40
C TRP A 198 -1.15 8.82 6.52
N HIS A 199 -0.33 7.80 6.22
CA HIS A 199 0.03 6.76 7.18
C HIS A 199 1.33 7.02 7.95
N THR A 200 2.21 7.88 7.43
CA THR A 200 3.57 8.06 7.96
C THR A 200 3.80 9.42 8.58
N ASP A 201 3.06 10.45 8.19
CA ASP A 201 3.16 11.77 8.82
C ASP A 201 2.48 11.76 10.19
N SER A 202 3.27 12.01 11.23
CA SER A 202 2.78 12.11 12.60
C SER A 202 1.96 13.38 12.84
N SER A 203 2.08 14.40 11.99
CA SER A 203 1.29 15.63 12.09
C SER A 203 -0.20 15.39 11.83
N LEU A 204 -0.52 14.38 11.03
CA LEU A 204 -1.89 13.95 10.70
C LEU A 204 -2.52 13.07 11.78
N LYS A 205 -1.74 12.65 12.79
CA LYS A 205 -2.25 11.87 13.92
C LYS A 205 -2.56 12.78 15.09
N ARG A 206 -3.69 12.51 15.75
CA ARG A 206 -4.04 13.19 17.00
C ARG A 206 -2.95 12.90 18.05
N PRO A 207 -2.33 13.93 18.65
CA PRO A 207 -1.37 13.73 19.73
C PRO A 207 -2.01 13.07 20.96
N ASP A 208 -1.31 12.12 21.59
CA ASP A 208 -1.82 11.36 22.74
C ASP A 208 -2.05 12.24 23.99
N ASP A 209 -1.30 13.33 24.11
CA ASP A 209 -1.38 14.30 25.21
C ASP A 209 -2.54 15.30 25.07
N ARG A 210 -3.22 15.30 23.92
CA ARG A 210 -4.29 16.25 23.62
C ARG A 210 -5.60 15.84 24.29
N GLU A 211 -6.20 16.75 25.08
CA GLU A 211 -7.47 16.53 25.77
C GLU A 211 -8.54 15.97 24.82
N ALA A 212 -9.12 14.80 25.14
CA ALA A 212 -10.07 14.06 24.29
C ALA A 212 -11.27 14.90 23.82
N SER A 213 -11.69 15.88 24.63
CA SER A 213 -12.81 16.79 24.36
C SER A 213 -12.52 17.81 23.26
N LEU A 214 -11.24 18.10 22.97
CA LEU A 214 -10.87 19.05 21.93
C LEU A 214 -10.92 18.38 20.56
N PRO A 215 -11.45 19.06 19.53
CA PRO A 215 -11.42 18.55 18.18
C PRO A 215 -9.99 18.52 17.63
N PHE A 216 -9.77 17.64 16.66
CA PHE A 216 -8.55 17.54 15.86
C PHE A 216 -9.00 17.52 14.39
N TYR A 217 -8.45 18.44 13.58
CA TYR A 217 -8.92 18.68 12.21
C TYR A 217 -7.83 18.48 11.15
N GLU A 218 -6.59 18.14 11.54
CA GLU A 218 -5.48 18.07 10.57
C GLU A 218 -5.71 16.97 9.54
N ASP A 219 -6.26 15.84 9.97
CA ASP A 219 -6.65 14.75 9.09
C ASP A 219 -7.81 15.15 8.15
N ASP A 220 -8.81 15.86 8.65
CA ASP A 220 -9.91 16.38 7.83
C ASP A 220 -9.43 17.42 6.80
N TRP A 221 -8.57 18.36 7.20
CA TRP A 221 -7.99 19.36 6.30
C TRP A 221 -7.15 18.71 5.21
N TYR A 222 -6.33 17.72 5.56
CA TYR A 222 -5.58 16.94 4.59
C TYR A 222 -6.49 16.27 3.56
N LEU A 223 -7.57 15.62 3.99
CA LEU A 223 -8.51 14.99 3.04
C LEU A 223 -9.22 16.01 2.13
N MET A 224 -9.49 17.21 2.64
CA MET A 224 -10.06 18.31 1.84
C MET A 224 -9.07 18.90 0.84
N GLU A 225 -7.79 18.97 1.19
CA GLU A 225 -6.70 19.45 0.32
C GLU A 225 -6.31 18.42 -0.75
N HIS A 226 -6.59 17.13 -0.49
CA HIS A 226 -6.27 16.00 -1.37
C HIS A 226 -7.55 15.24 -1.82
N PRO A 227 -8.48 15.89 -2.54
CA PRO A 227 -9.79 15.30 -2.83
C PRO A 227 -9.72 14.05 -3.71
N GLU A 228 -8.79 13.97 -4.66
CA GLU A 228 -8.63 12.76 -5.50
C GLU A 228 -8.16 11.55 -4.66
N PHE A 229 -7.28 11.78 -3.70
CA PHE A 229 -6.85 10.77 -2.74
C PHE A 229 -8.03 10.32 -1.86
N TYR A 230 -8.80 11.26 -1.33
CA TYR A 230 -9.99 10.93 -0.52
C TYR A 230 -10.99 10.07 -1.30
N GLN A 231 -11.25 10.39 -2.57
CA GLN A 231 -12.11 9.58 -3.43
C GLN A 231 -11.52 8.20 -3.73
N ALA A 232 -10.20 8.10 -3.95
CA ALA A 232 -9.54 6.82 -4.15
C ALA A 232 -9.67 5.90 -2.91
N MET A 233 -9.53 6.45 -1.70
CA MET A 233 -9.72 5.73 -0.44
C MET A 233 -11.15 5.21 -0.26
N LEU A 234 -12.17 6.01 -0.62
CA LEU A 234 -13.57 5.59 -0.61
C LEU A 234 -13.83 4.49 -1.64
N LYS A 235 -13.31 4.63 -2.86
CA LYS A 235 -13.48 3.66 -3.95
C LYS A 235 -12.83 2.31 -3.63
N ALA A 236 -11.69 2.34 -2.94
CA ALA A 236 -11.00 1.13 -2.46
C ALA A 236 -11.61 0.54 -1.18
N GLU A 237 -12.73 1.10 -0.68
CA GLU A 237 -13.41 0.69 0.55
C GLU A 237 -12.53 0.74 1.82
N ILE A 238 -11.43 1.49 1.76
CA ILE A 238 -10.55 1.74 2.92
C ILE A 238 -11.26 2.70 3.89
N PHE A 239 -11.94 3.70 3.34
CA PHE A 239 -12.89 4.52 4.08
C PHE A 239 -14.30 3.98 3.88
N THR A 240 -14.88 3.47 4.97
CA THR A 240 -16.25 2.91 4.96
C THR A 240 -17.33 3.97 5.12
N THR A 241 -16.98 5.15 5.64
CA THR A 241 -17.91 6.25 5.87
C THR A 241 -17.43 7.54 5.20
N ARG A 242 -18.38 8.31 4.67
CA ARG A 242 -18.09 9.67 4.20
C ARG A 242 -17.89 10.59 5.39
N ARG A 243 -16.81 11.36 5.37
CA ARG A 243 -16.52 12.37 6.37
C ARG A 243 -17.41 13.59 6.14
N ASP A 244 -17.89 14.17 7.23
CA ASP A 244 -18.69 15.38 7.19
C ASP A 244 -17.79 16.61 7.38
N PHE A 245 -17.34 17.18 6.26
CA PHE A 245 -16.47 18.36 6.30
C PHE A 245 -17.21 19.66 6.65
N ARG A 246 -18.54 19.64 6.85
CA ARG A 246 -19.30 20.86 7.18
C ARG A 246 -18.90 21.47 8.51
N LEU A 247 -18.42 20.66 9.46
CA LEU A 247 -17.98 21.12 10.78
C LEU A 247 -16.47 21.42 10.84
N VAL A 248 -15.79 21.35 9.71
CA VAL A 248 -14.36 21.63 9.62
C VAL A 248 -14.14 23.14 9.48
N PRO A 249 -13.18 23.72 10.22
CA PRO A 249 -12.82 25.12 10.08
C PRO A 249 -12.40 25.49 8.67
N MET A 250 -13.14 26.43 8.08
CA MET A 250 -12.98 26.86 6.70
C MET A 250 -13.09 28.38 6.58
N LYS A 251 -12.43 28.93 5.57
CA LYS A 251 -12.57 30.32 5.14
C LYS A 251 -12.66 30.37 3.62
N ASN A 252 -13.71 31.02 3.11
CA ASN A 252 -13.98 31.12 1.66
C ASN A 252 -14.02 29.75 0.95
N GLY A 253 -14.61 28.73 1.61
CA GLY A 253 -14.74 27.38 1.06
C GLY A 253 -13.45 26.56 1.02
N LYS A 254 -12.38 27.00 1.69
CA LYS A 254 -11.12 26.28 1.81
C LYS A 254 -10.79 25.98 3.28
N PRO A 255 -10.10 24.87 3.57
CA PRO A 255 -9.50 24.60 4.88
C PRO A 255 -8.78 25.83 5.45
N ASP A 256 -9.07 26.20 6.70
CA ASP A 256 -8.41 27.31 7.38
C ASP A 256 -7.95 26.89 8.78
N ARG A 257 -6.65 26.58 8.87
CA ARG A 257 -5.95 26.20 10.10
C ARG A 257 -5.96 27.32 11.15
N VAL A 258 -6.02 28.59 10.75
CA VAL A 258 -6.05 29.73 11.66
C VAL A 258 -7.40 29.78 12.37
N VAL A 259 -8.50 29.64 11.63
CA VAL A 259 -9.85 29.57 12.22
C VAL A 259 -9.96 28.36 13.15
N GLY A 260 -9.43 27.20 12.75
CA GLY A 260 -9.44 26.01 13.59
C GLY A 260 -8.65 26.18 14.89
N LYS A 261 -7.46 26.80 14.83
CA LYS A 261 -6.69 27.11 16.04
C LYS A 261 -7.46 28.04 16.99
N LYS A 262 -8.07 29.11 16.45
CA LYS A 262 -8.92 30.01 17.24
C LYS A 262 -10.12 29.27 17.87
N TYR A 263 -10.71 28.31 17.17
CA TYR A 263 -11.81 27.52 17.73
C TYR A 263 -11.35 26.64 18.90
N ILE A 264 -10.17 26.03 18.78
CA ILE A 264 -9.57 25.25 19.88
C ILE A 264 -9.28 26.16 21.08
N GLU A 265 -8.69 27.35 20.86
CA GLU A 265 -8.47 28.35 21.91
C GLU A 265 -9.79 28.77 22.58
N TYR A 266 -10.84 28.98 21.79
CA TYR A 266 -12.18 29.28 22.30
C TYR A 266 -12.75 28.15 23.18
N LEU A 267 -12.51 26.88 22.84
CA LEU A 267 -12.95 25.73 23.64
C LEU A 267 -12.17 25.57 24.95
N LEU A 268 -10.94 26.10 25.02
CA LEU A 268 -10.14 26.10 26.24
C LEU A 268 -10.62 27.12 27.29
N ILE A 269 -11.42 28.12 26.91
CA ILE A 269 -12.04 29.07 27.84
C ILE A 269 -13.18 28.39 28.59
N LYS A 270 -12.85 27.66 29.66
CA LYS A 270 -13.80 26.88 30.46
C LYS A 270 -14.53 27.78 31.46
N PHE A 271 -15.85 27.60 31.57
CA PHE A 271 -16.71 28.21 32.59
C PHE A 271 -16.75 29.75 32.64
N ASN A 272 -16.31 30.45 31.59
CA ASN A 272 -16.36 31.92 31.51
C ASN A 272 -17.06 32.41 30.23
N GLN A 273 -18.39 32.57 30.29
CA GLN A 273 -19.17 32.96 29.11
C GLN A 273 -18.82 34.37 28.61
N SER A 274 -18.52 35.31 29.52
CA SER A 274 -18.16 36.68 29.15
C SER A 274 -16.85 36.73 28.35
N GLU A 275 -15.85 35.94 28.78
CA GLU A 275 -14.58 35.83 28.07
C GLU A 275 -14.73 35.13 26.72
N ARG A 276 -15.57 34.08 26.64
CA ARG A 276 -15.91 33.42 25.36
C ARG A 276 -16.60 34.37 24.37
N ASP A 277 -17.56 35.15 24.86
CA ASP A 277 -18.25 36.14 24.04
C ASP A 277 -17.27 37.22 23.56
N GLN A 278 -16.37 37.70 24.42
CA GLN A 278 -15.34 38.68 24.06
C GLN A 278 -14.32 38.09 23.06
N PHE A 279 -13.88 36.85 23.25
CA PHE A 279 -12.97 36.18 22.32
C PHE A 279 -13.56 36.06 20.91
N ARG A 280 -14.85 35.73 20.79
CA ARG A 280 -15.55 35.70 19.49
C ARG A 280 -15.59 37.08 18.83
N LEU A 281 -15.81 38.14 19.60
CA LEU A 281 -15.81 39.52 19.07
C LEU A 281 -14.44 39.95 18.54
N ASP A 282 -13.38 39.53 19.23
CA ASP A 282 -12.01 39.83 18.83
C ASP A 282 -11.54 38.96 17.65
N ASN A 283 -12.30 37.92 17.30
CA ASN A 283 -12.02 36.97 16.22
C ASN A 283 -13.23 36.79 15.29
N PRO A 284 -13.57 37.80 14.46
CA PRO A 284 -14.78 37.79 13.64
C PRO A 284 -14.82 36.66 12.61
N ASP A 285 -13.67 36.23 12.09
CA ASP A 285 -13.57 35.11 11.16
C ASP A 285 -13.96 33.77 11.81
N LEU A 286 -13.56 33.55 13.07
CA LEU A 286 -14.04 32.43 13.85
C LEU A 286 -15.55 32.52 14.05
N ASP A 287 -16.02 33.69 14.49
CA ASP A 287 -17.43 33.95 14.79
C ASP A 287 -18.36 33.70 13.61
N GLU A 288 -18.01 34.22 12.44
CA GLU A 288 -18.71 34.02 11.17
C GLU A 288 -18.72 32.54 10.78
N TRP A 289 -17.56 31.87 10.84
CA TRP A 289 -17.49 30.44 10.53
C TRP A 289 -18.39 29.63 11.47
N GLY A 290 -18.31 29.84 12.79
CA GLY A 290 -19.10 29.06 13.74
C GLY A 290 -20.60 29.27 13.60
N VAL A 291 -21.05 30.44 13.13
CA VAL A 291 -22.46 30.65 12.74
C VAL A 291 -22.79 29.92 11.46
N SER A 292 -21.93 29.99 10.44
CA SER A 292 -22.16 29.34 9.14
C SER A 292 -22.32 27.81 9.24
N VAL A 293 -21.66 27.18 10.22
CA VAL A 293 -21.73 25.74 10.47
C VAL A 293 -22.71 25.36 11.57
N GLY A 294 -23.45 26.33 12.13
CA GLY A 294 -24.51 26.09 13.12
C GLY A 294 -24.03 25.82 14.54
N ILE A 295 -22.76 26.06 14.87
CA ILE A 295 -22.26 26.02 16.26
C ILE A 295 -22.89 27.17 17.07
N TRP A 296 -23.09 28.33 16.43
CA TRP A 296 -23.77 29.48 17.01
C TRP A 296 -24.94 29.92 16.14
N THR A 297 -25.94 30.53 16.76
CA THR A 297 -27.14 31.01 16.05
C THR A 297 -26.92 32.37 15.37
N LEU A 298 -26.13 33.25 15.99
CA LEU A 298 -25.88 34.61 15.52
C LEU A 298 -24.42 34.99 15.78
N THR A 299 -23.89 35.86 14.93
CA THR A 299 -22.59 36.50 15.17
C THR A 299 -22.69 37.39 16.40
N MET A 300 -21.59 37.61 17.10
CA MET A 300 -21.53 38.48 18.26
C MET A 300 -21.80 39.95 17.91
N SER A 301 -21.39 40.39 16.72
CA SER A 301 -21.75 41.71 16.18
C SER A 301 -23.27 41.85 16.04
N GLU A 302 -23.94 40.82 15.51
CA GLU A 302 -25.40 40.78 15.36
C GLU A 302 -26.12 40.69 16.72
N LYS A 303 -25.60 39.86 17.64
CA LYS A 303 -26.10 39.76 19.01
C LYS A 303 -26.04 41.12 19.72
N ARG A 304 -24.93 41.86 19.58
CA ARG A 304 -24.77 43.23 20.13
C ARG A 304 -25.73 44.22 19.48
N ARG A 305 -25.89 44.18 18.16
CA ARG A 305 -26.86 45.02 17.41
C ARG A 305 -28.29 44.80 17.92
N ARG A 306 -28.69 43.54 18.16
CA ARG A 306 -30.01 43.18 18.71
C ARG A 306 -30.17 43.48 20.21
N ALA A 307 -29.10 43.50 21.00
CA ALA A 307 -29.18 43.72 22.45
C ALA A 307 -29.77 45.09 22.84
N GLY A 308 -29.60 46.11 21.99
CA GLY A 308 -30.17 47.45 22.18
C GLY A 308 -31.62 47.62 21.72
N ARG A 309 -32.25 46.57 21.15
CA ARG A 309 -33.61 46.63 20.59
C ARG A 309 -34.66 46.04 21.53
N THR A 310 -35.84 46.64 21.54
CA THR A 310 -37.02 46.11 22.23
C THR A 310 -37.48 44.79 21.58
N PRO A 311 -38.24 43.93 22.30
CA PRO A 311 -38.80 42.71 21.71
C PRO A 311 -39.62 42.96 20.44
N GLY A 312 -40.41 44.04 20.39
CA GLY A 312 -41.21 44.40 19.21
C GLY A 312 -40.38 44.78 17.98
N GLU A 313 -39.27 45.49 18.18
CA GLU A 313 -38.34 45.84 17.10
C GLU A 313 -37.61 44.62 16.53
N LYS A 314 -37.32 43.62 17.38
CA LYS A 314 -36.73 42.34 16.92
C LYS A 314 -37.70 41.54 16.07
N THR A 315 -38.95 41.40 16.54
CA THR A 315 -39.99 40.67 15.80
C THR A 315 -40.34 41.37 14.49
N ALA A 316 -40.40 42.70 14.47
CA ALA A 316 -40.66 43.45 13.24
C ALA A 316 -39.58 43.22 12.18
N GLU A 317 -38.30 43.20 12.58
CA GLU A 317 -37.18 42.92 11.67
C GLU A 317 -37.17 41.48 11.19
N GLU A 318 -37.39 40.49 12.07
CA GLU A 318 -37.48 39.08 11.70
C GLU A 318 -38.61 38.82 10.70
N VAL A 319 -39.76 39.50 10.88
CA VAL A 319 -40.88 39.44 9.91
C VAL A 319 -40.51 40.10 8.58
N GLU A 320 -39.82 41.24 8.61
CA GLU A 320 -39.39 41.93 7.38
C GLU A 320 -38.36 41.09 6.59
N GLU A 321 -37.40 40.47 7.27
CA GLU A 321 -36.39 39.60 6.67
C GLU A 321 -37.01 38.33 6.09
N ALA A 322 -37.93 37.68 6.81
CA ALA A 322 -38.68 36.53 6.31
C ALA A 322 -39.55 36.90 5.08
N LEU A 323 -40.18 38.07 5.08
CA LEU A 323 -40.93 38.57 3.92
C LEU A 323 -40.03 38.84 2.71
N LYS A 324 -38.77 39.27 2.94
CA LYS A 324 -37.79 39.47 1.88
C LYS A 324 -37.33 38.15 1.27
N GLU A 325 -37.03 37.14 2.09
CA GLU A 325 -36.69 35.80 1.61
C GLU A 325 -37.82 35.18 0.79
N ILE A 326 -39.07 35.30 1.25
CA ILE A 326 -40.25 34.82 0.50
C ILE A 326 -40.34 35.51 -0.88
N ARG A 327 -40.10 36.83 -0.95
CA ARG A 327 -40.10 37.59 -2.21
C ARG A 327 -38.97 37.19 -3.17
N GLU A 328 -37.84 36.73 -2.66
CA GLU A 328 -36.71 36.28 -3.49
C GLU A 328 -36.90 34.83 -3.99
N ILE A 329 -37.70 34.01 -3.29
CA ILE A 329 -37.98 32.61 -3.65
C ILE A 329 -39.14 32.48 -4.64
N GLU A 330 -40.10 33.41 -4.67
CA GLU A 330 -41.18 33.39 -5.66
C GLU A 330 -40.70 34.01 -7.00
N PRO A 331 -40.40 33.22 -8.05
CA PRO A 331 -40.40 33.78 -9.40
C PRO A 331 -41.82 34.23 -9.69
N VAL A 332 -42.03 35.55 -9.77
CA VAL A 332 -43.26 36.16 -10.26
C VAL A 332 -43.54 35.54 -11.63
N THR A 333 -44.37 34.51 -11.66
CA THR A 333 -44.83 33.88 -12.88
C THR A 333 -46.01 34.74 -13.30
N PRO A 334 -45.88 35.61 -14.32
CA PRO A 334 -46.99 36.47 -14.69
C PRO A 334 -48.10 35.56 -15.23
N LEU A 335 -49.22 35.51 -14.51
CA LEU A 335 -50.44 34.87 -14.98
C LEU A 335 -50.85 35.58 -16.29
N ARG A 336 -50.78 34.83 -17.40
CA ARG A 336 -51.26 35.25 -18.72
C ARG A 336 -52.76 35.04 -18.84
#